data_AF-X1PXR2-F1
#
_entry.id   AF-X1PXR2-F1
#
_cell.length_a   1.000
_cell.length_b   1.000
_cell.length_c   1.000
_cell.angle_alpha   90.00
_cell.angle_beta   90.00
_cell.angle_gamma   90.00
#
_symmetry.space_group_name_H-M   'P 1'
#
loop_
_entity.id
_entity.type
_entity.pdbx_description
1 polymer ?
#
loop_
_entity_poly.entity_id
_entity_poly.type
_entity_poly.pdbx_seq_one_letter_code
_entity_poly.pdbx_strand_id
1 'polypeptide(L)'
;MAGKELFLKKGFEVVDKAPPDFELLVKKFNKNASTPKFKGDWEKRLSQYGKSLTIIRADQCPYSVKNVKEISETAENTYGIKPNIIELKSCEDAQNSPCAFGTFCIIYNGKVIAYHPISKTRFINIMNKIL
;
A
#
# COMPACT_ATOMS: atom_id res chain seq x y z
N MET A 1 2.47 5.31 -18.29
CA MET A 1 3.64 5.53 -17.40
C MET A 1 4.86 4.86 -18.01
N ALA A 2 6.06 5.35 -17.72
CA ALA A 2 7.29 4.68 -18.16
C ALA A 2 7.44 3.33 -17.46
N GLY A 3 7.77 2.27 -18.21
CA GLY A 3 8.07 0.95 -17.67
C GLY A 3 9.49 0.85 -17.10
N LYS A 4 9.78 -0.25 -16.42
CA LYS A 4 11.10 -0.48 -15.79
C LYS A 4 12.24 -0.57 -16.79
N GLU A 5 11.93 -0.91 -18.05
CA GLU A 5 12.89 -1.06 -19.15
C GLU A 5 13.68 0.23 -19.37
N LEU A 6 13.07 1.39 -19.12
CA LEU A 6 13.75 2.69 -19.19
C LEU A 6 14.90 2.77 -18.18
N PHE A 7 14.66 2.31 -16.95
CA PHE A 7 15.63 2.34 -15.85
C PHE A 7 16.72 1.27 -16.05
N LEU A 8 16.34 0.07 -16.48
CA LEU A 8 17.29 -1.01 -16.79
C LEU A 8 18.31 -0.57 -17.86
N LYS A 9 17.85 0.10 -18.92
CA LYS A 9 18.72 0.69 -19.96
C LYS A 9 19.67 1.78 -19.44
N LYS A 10 19.44 2.32 -18.24
CA LYS A 10 20.27 3.34 -17.59
C LYS A 10 21.16 2.78 -16.46
N GLY A 11 21.30 1.46 -16.38
CA GLY A 11 22.15 0.77 -15.41
C GLY A 11 21.54 0.66 -14.02
N PHE A 12 20.21 0.69 -13.92
CA PHE A 12 19.52 0.23 -12.72
C PHE A 12 19.35 -1.28 -12.77
N GLU A 13 19.31 -1.90 -11.60
CA GLU A 13 19.07 -3.33 -11.42
C GLU A 13 17.87 -3.52 -10.49
N VAL A 14 17.06 -4.54 -10.75
CA VAL A 14 16.04 -4.98 -9.79
C VAL A 14 16.75 -5.76 -8.70
N VAL A 15 16.75 -5.23 -7.48
CA VAL A 15 17.49 -5.81 -6.36
C VAL A 15 16.60 -6.46 -5.30
N ASP A 16 15.31 -6.14 -5.30
CA ASP A 16 14.34 -6.71 -4.39
C ASP A 16 12.91 -6.58 -4.95
N LYS A 17 11.97 -7.35 -4.39
CA LYS A 17 10.56 -7.36 -4.76
C LYS A 17 9.67 -7.40 -3.53
N ALA A 18 8.46 -6.87 -3.66
CA ALA A 18 7.43 -6.97 -2.62
C ALA A 18 6.05 -7.21 -3.23
N PRO A 19 5.16 -7.93 -2.54
CA PRO A 19 3.78 -8.08 -2.98
C PRO A 19 3.04 -6.74 -3.07
N PRO A 20 2.07 -6.59 -3.99
CA PRO A 20 1.68 -7.59 -4.98
C PRO A 20 2.61 -7.64 -6.20
N ASP A 21 3.19 -6.52 -6.61
CA ASP A 21 3.98 -6.38 -7.84
C ASP A 21 5.07 -5.29 -7.78
N PHE A 22 5.49 -4.91 -6.57
CA PHE A 22 6.54 -3.91 -6.39
C PHE A 22 7.92 -4.46 -6.72
N GLU A 23 8.72 -3.65 -7.41
CA GLU A 23 10.13 -3.92 -7.68
C GLU A 23 10.98 -2.74 -7.18
N LEU A 24 12.05 -3.04 -6.45
CA LEU A 24 13.03 -2.05 -6.02
C LEU A 24 14.16 -1.99 -7.05
N LEU A 25 14.24 -0.86 -7.76
CA LEU A 25 15.30 -0.61 -8.74
C LEU A 25 16.39 0.27 -8.14
N VAL A 26 17.64 -0.15 -8.28
CA VAL A 26 18.79 0.56 -7.70
C VAL A 26 19.87 0.77 -8.75
N LYS A 27 20.45 1.97 -8.74
CA LYS A 27 21.71 2.29 -9.41
C LYS A 27 22.72 2.70 -8.35
N LYS A 28 23.69 1.84 -8.07
CA LYS A 28 24.74 2.14 -7.09
C LYS A 28 25.77 3.10 -7.68
N PHE A 29 25.99 4.23 -7.03
CA PHE A 29 27.10 5.13 -7.39
C PHE A 29 28.43 4.66 -6.81
N ASN A 30 28.41 4.05 -5.63
CA ASN A 30 29.53 3.31 -5.05
C ASN A 30 29.26 1.81 -5.14
N LYS A 31 30.07 1.07 -5.90
CA LYS A 31 29.92 -0.38 -6.09
C LYS A 31 29.99 -1.17 -4.77
N ASN A 32 30.70 -0.65 -3.78
CA ASN A 32 30.88 -1.29 -2.48
C ASN A 32 29.76 -0.96 -1.47
N ALA A 33 28.81 -0.08 -1.83
CA ALA A 33 27.69 0.24 -0.95
C ALA A 33 26.75 -0.96 -0.79
N SER A 34 26.16 -1.11 0.39
CA SER A 34 25.14 -2.11 0.67
C SER A 34 23.93 -1.96 -0.26
N THR A 35 23.40 -3.08 -0.74
CA THR A 35 22.16 -3.09 -1.53
C THR A 35 20.97 -2.83 -0.60
N PRO A 36 20.11 -1.83 -0.87
CA PRO A 36 18.90 -1.64 -0.08
C PRO A 36 17.90 -2.78 -0.36
N LYS A 37 17.04 -3.05 0.61
CA LYS A 37 16.01 -4.08 0.54
C LYS A 37 14.75 -3.61 1.26
N PHE A 38 13.62 -4.19 0.91
CA PHE A 38 12.41 -4.06 1.69
C PHE A 38 12.56 -4.72 3.06
N LYS A 39 11.76 -4.27 4.03
CA LYS A 39 11.78 -4.82 5.39
C LYS A 39 11.14 -6.24 5.47
N GLY A 40 10.43 -6.68 4.42
CA GLY A 40 9.86 -8.02 4.31
C GLY A 40 8.75 -8.30 5.32
N ASP A 41 8.58 -9.58 5.67
CA ASP A 41 7.57 -10.08 6.63
C ASP A 41 6.14 -9.64 6.32
N TRP A 42 5.81 -9.49 5.03
CA TRP A 42 4.54 -8.93 4.57
C TRP A 42 3.34 -9.70 5.11
N GLU A 43 3.37 -11.03 5.02
CA GLU A 43 2.29 -11.90 5.51
C GLU A 43 2.11 -11.79 7.03
N LYS A 44 3.21 -11.77 7.79
CA LYS A 44 3.20 -11.63 9.26
C LYS A 44 2.67 -10.26 9.71
N ARG A 45 2.94 -9.20 8.96
CA ARG A 45 2.37 -7.87 9.24
C ARG A 45 0.90 -7.83 8.87
N LEU A 46 0.57 -8.38 7.70
CA LEU A 46 -0.79 -8.42 7.19
C LEU A 46 -1.71 -9.25 8.09
N SER A 47 -1.20 -10.33 8.70
CA SER A 47 -1.97 -11.18 9.63
C SER A 47 -2.41 -10.47 10.92
N GLN A 48 -1.84 -9.30 11.23
CA GLN A 48 -2.27 -8.48 12.38
C GLN A 48 -3.60 -7.76 12.10
N TYR A 49 -3.99 -7.65 10.83
CA TYR A 49 -5.22 -7.02 10.40
C TYR A 49 -6.31 -8.08 10.24
N GLY A 50 -7.27 -8.08 11.16
CA GLY A 50 -8.30 -9.11 11.28
C GLY A 50 -9.37 -9.11 10.18
N LYS A 51 -10.57 -9.57 10.55
CA LYS A 51 -11.72 -9.77 9.63
C LYS A 51 -12.52 -8.50 9.31
N SER A 52 -11.93 -7.31 9.50
CA SER A 52 -12.59 -6.03 9.24
C SER A 52 -11.89 -5.27 8.12
N LEU A 53 -12.56 -4.23 7.63
CA LEU A 53 -11.94 -3.28 6.70
C LEU A 53 -10.99 -2.36 7.48
N THR A 54 -9.73 -2.31 7.09
CA THR A 54 -8.73 -1.37 7.62
C THR A 54 -8.20 -0.48 6.51
N ILE A 55 -8.11 0.82 6.77
CA ILE A 55 -7.54 1.82 5.88
C ILE A 55 -6.35 2.46 6.57
N ILE A 56 -5.16 2.23 6.04
CA ILE A 56 -3.91 2.86 6.48
C ILE A 56 -3.65 4.07 5.59
N ARG A 57 -3.31 5.22 6.18
CA ARG A 57 -2.98 6.45 5.44
C ARG A 57 -1.89 7.27 6.11
N ALA A 58 -1.19 8.08 5.31
CA ALA A 58 -0.35 9.18 5.75
C ALA A 58 -0.80 10.49 5.08
N ASP A 59 -0.48 11.62 5.69
CA ASP A 59 -0.87 12.97 5.24
C ASP A 59 0.06 13.52 4.15
N GLN A 60 0.47 12.68 3.20
CA GLN A 60 1.30 13.10 2.07
C GLN A 60 0.52 13.86 1.00
N CYS A 61 -0.79 13.61 0.88
CA CYS A 61 -1.62 14.20 -0.16
C CYS A 61 -3.03 14.52 0.37
N PRO A 62 -3.55 15.74 0.16
CA PRO A 62 -4.91 16.10 0.59
C PRO A 62 -5.99 15.23 -0.07
N TYR A 63 -5.69 14.62 -1.23
CA TYR A 63 -6.57 13.66 -1.88
C TYR A 63 -6.89 12.46 -0.97
N SER A 64 -5.91 11.97 -0.20
CA SER A 64 -6.09 10.86 0.74
C SER A 64 -7.15 11.19 1.80
N VAL A 65 -7.20 12.44 2.27
CA VAL A 65 -8.17 12.89 3.29
C VAL A 65 -9.60 12.71 2.79
N LYS A 66 -9.91 13.28 1.63
CA LYS A 66 -11.25 13.22 1.02
C LYS A 66 -11.62 11.78 0.66
N ASN A 67 -10.67 11.06 0.07
CA ASN A 67 -10.88 9.71 -0.41
C ASN A 67 -11.18 8.72 0.72
N VAL A 68 -10.39 8.75 1.80
CA VAL A 68 -10.61 7.88 2.96
C VAL A 68 -11.97 8.17 3.60
N LYS A 69 -12.40 9.44 3.65
CA LYS A 69 -13.74 9.80 4.13
C LYS A 69 -14.84 9.17 3.26
N GLU A 70 -14.78 9.35 1.94
CA GLU A 70 -15.77 8.80 1.01
C GLU A 70 -15.83 7.27 1.05
N ILE A 71 -14.68 6.60 1.13
CA ILE A 71 -14.60 5.14 1.26
C ILE A 71 -15.22 4.70 2.57
N SER A 72 -14.92 5.39 3.68
CA SER A 72 -15.43 5.04 5.00
C SER A 72 -16.95 5.15 5.07
N GLU A 73 -17.51 6.27 4.59
CA GLU A 73 -18.95 6.47 4.50
C GLU A 73 -19.61 5.43 3.59
N THR A 74 -18.95 5.04 2.50
CA THR A 74 -19.48 4.01 1.59
C THR A 74 -19.45 2.61 2.23
N ALA A 75 -18.38 2.29 2.94
CA ALA A 75 -18.24 1.02 3.66
C ALA A 75 -19.38 0.83 4.68
N GLU A 76 -19.66 1.88 5.46
CA GLU A 76 -20.71 1.86 6.47
C GLU A 76 -22.11 1.81 5.83
N ASN A 77 -22.41 2.72 4.91
CA ASN A 77 -23.77 2.88 4.38
C ASN A 77 -24.19 1.78 3.39
N THR A 78 -23.24 1.22 2.61
CA THR A 78 -23.56 0.24 1.56
C THR A 78 -23.34 -1.19 2.02
N TYR A 79 -22.33 -1.44 2.86
CA TYR A 79 -21.94 -2.79 3.26
C TYR A 79 -22.14 -3.07 4.76
N GLY A 80 -22.51 -2.07 5.57
CA GLY A 80 -22.62 -2.21 7.02
C GLY A 80 -21.28 -2.47 7.70
N ILE A 81 -20.16 -2.11 7.06
CA ILE A 81 -18.80 -2.38 7.56
C ILE A 81 -18.20 -1.07 8.07
N LYS A 82 -17.95 -0.99 9.38
CA LYS A 82 -17.21 0.12 9.99
C LYS A 82 -15.70 -0.06 9.74
N PRO A 83 -15.03 0.83 8.98
CA PRO A 83 -13.60 0.73 8.78
C PRO A 83 -12.81 1.12 10.02
N ASN A 84 -11.68 0.45 10.24
CA ASN A 84 -10.63 0.90 11.13
C ASN A 84 -9.67 1.82 10.35
N ILE A 85 -9.48 3.06 10.77
CA ILE A 85 -8.58 4.01 10.10
C ILE A 85 -7.30 4.13 10.93
N ILE A 86 -6.16 3.87 10.31
CA ILE A 86 -4.83 3.98 10.91
C ILE A 86 -4.07 5.11 10.21
N GLU A 87 -3.66 6.10 11.01
CA GLU A 87 -2.87 7.22 10.55
C GLU A 87 -1.38 6.98 10.87
N LEU A 88 -0.53 7.00 9.84
CA LEU A 88 0.91 6.90 9.96
C LEU A 88 1.50 8.29 10.22
N LYS A 89 2.28 8.44 11.29
CA LYS A 89 2.81 9.74 11.74
C LYS A 89 4.33 9.83 11.69
N SER A 90 5.00 8.71 11.47
CA SER A 90 6.46 8.62 11.45
C SER A 90 6.99 7.76 10.29
N CYS A 91 8.29 7.88 10.02
CA CYS A 91 8.98 6.98 9.10
C CYS A 91 8.98 5.53 9.61
N GLU A 92 8.98 5.32 10.93
CA GLU A 92 8.90 4.00 11.54
C GLU A 92 7.55 3.34 11.26
N ASP A 93 6.44 4.07 11.38
CA ASP A 93 5.10 3.59 11.03
C ASP A 93 5.05 3.16 9.55
N ALA A 94 5.57 4.01 8.67
CA ALA A 94 5.63 3.72 7.24
C ALA A 94 6.45 2.47 6.93
N GLN A 95 7.59 2.29 7.59
CA GLN A 95 8.44 1.11 7.42
C GLN A 95 7.84 -0.17 8.00
N ASN A 96 6.93 -0.06 8.98
CA ASN A 96 6.21 -1.18 9.60
C ASN A 96 4.88 -1.52 8.91
N SER A 97 4.45 -0.71 7.93
CA SER A 97 3.28 -0.98 7.11
C SER A 97 3.32 -2.40 6.49
N PRO A 98 2.17 -3.08 6.34
CA PRO A 98 2.04 -4.35 5.62
C PRO A 98 2.13 -4.18 4.10
N CYS A 99 2.28 -2.96 3.60
CA CYS A 99 2.35 -2.65 2.18
C CYS A 99 3.58 -1.81 1.85
N ALA A 100 4.30 -2.21 0.80
CA ALA A 100 5.53 -1.55 0.35
C ALA A 100 5.31 -0.08 -0.13
N PHE A 101 4.07 0.31 -0.43
CA PHE A 101 3.74 1.71 -0.75
C PHE A 101 3.98 2.66 0.45
N GLY A 102 3.87 2.15 1.68
CA GLY A 102 4.31 2.85 2.90
C GLY A 102 3.45 4.05 3.35
N THR A 103 2.46 4.49 2.56
CA THR A 103 1.70 5.72 2.85
C THR A 103 0.18 5.57 2.66
N PHE A 104 -0.25 4.46 2.07
CA PHE A 104 -1.65 4.12 1.88
C PHE A 104 -1.80 2.61 1.71
N CYS A 105 -2.83 2.02 2.32
CA CYS A 105 -3.21 0.63 2.10
C CYS A 105 -4.65 0.39 2.55
N ILE A 106 -5.44 -0.34 1.77
CA ILE A 106 -6.74 -0.85 2.18
C ILE A 106 -6.64 -2.36 2.32
N ILE A 107 -7.03 -2.85 3.49
CA ILE A 107 -6.99 -4.26 3.88
C ILE A 107 -8.40 -4.70 4.21
N TYR A 108 -8.81 -5.85 3.68
CA TYR A 108 -10.07 -6.48 4.03
C TYR A 108 -9.84 -7.98 4.24
N ASN A 109 -10.28 -8.51 5.39
CA ASN A 109 -10.10 -9.91 5.78
C ASN A 109 -8.65 -10.40 5.66
N GLY A 110 -7.70 -9.63 6.20
CA GLY A 110 -6.27 -9.95 6.14
C GLY A 110 -5.68 -9.98 4.73
N LYS A 111 -6.30 -9.32 3.74
CA LYS A 111 -5.80 -9.21 2.37
C LYS A 111 -5.72 -7.75 1.95
N VAL A 112 -4.60 -7.36 1.33
CA VAL A 112 -4.48 -6.05 0.68
C VAL A 112 -5.38 -6.04 -0.55
N ILE A 113 -6.37 -5.15 -0.57
CA ILE A 113 -7.30 -4.98 -1.69
C ILE A 113 -6.98 -3.73 -2.53
N ALA A 114 -6.25 -2.76 -1.94
CA ALA A 114 -5.66 -1.63 -2.65
C ALA A 114 -4.39 -1.16 -1.93
N TYR A 115 -3.34 -0.85 -2.69
CA TYR A 115 -2.03 -0.41 -2.18
C TYR A 115 -1.73 1.07 -2.49
N HIS A 116 -2.65 1.76 -3.16
CA HIS A 116 -2.56 3.18 -3.49
C HIS A 116 -3.95 3.80 -3.35
N PRO A 117 -4.07 5.14 -3.21
CA PRO A 117 -5.37 5.80 -3.12
C PRO A 117 -6.25 5.48 -4.35
N ILE A 118 -7.50 5.07 -4.12
CA ILE A 118 -8.45 4.67 -5.18
C ILE A 118 -9.79 5.40 -5.04
N SER A 119 -10.50 5.69 -6.12
CA SER A 119 -11.79 6.36 -6.02
C SER A 119 -12.86 5.52 -5.28
N LYS A 120 -13.91 6.19 -4.77
CA LYS A 120 -15.11 5.53 -4.23
C LYS A 120 -15.67 4.46 -5.17
N THR A 121 -15.81 4.77 -6.46
CA THR A 121 -16.32 3.81 -7.47
C THR A 121 -15.42 2.59 -7.59
N ARG A 122 -14.09 2.78 -7.55
CA ARG A 122 -13.14 1.66 -7.60
C ARG A 122 -13.26 0.80 -6.34
N PHE A 123 -13.43 1.40 -5.17
CA PHE A 123 -13.67 0.69 -3.91
C PHE A 123 -14.93 -0.18 -3.98
N ILE A 124 -16.08 0.39 -4.41
CA ILE A 124 -17.34 -0.35 -4.61
C ILE A 124 -17.13 -1.55 -5.54
N ASN A 125 -16.48 -1.34 -6.69
CA ASN A 125 -16.22 -2.41 -7.65
C ASN A 125 -15.34 -3.53 -7.10
N ILE A 126 -14.43 -3.22 -6.16
CA ILE A 126 -13.61 -4.22 -5.49
C ILE A 126 -14.47 -4.98 -4.47
N MET A 127 -15.22 -4.28 -3.62
CA MET A 127 -16.03 -4.90 -2.57
C MET A 127 -17.15 -5.78 -3.13
N ASN A 128 -17.83 -5.36 -4.20
CA ASN A 128 -18.87 -6.15 -4.89
C ASN A 128 -18.34 -7.45 -5.54
N LYS A 129 -17.02 -7.58 -5.72
CA LYS A 129 -16.40 -8.83 -6.21
C LYS A 129 -15.98 -9.76 -5.07
N ILE A 130 -15.84 -9.21 -3.87
CA ILE A 130 -15.34 -9.93 -2.69
C ILE A 130 -16.52 -10.46 -1.85
N LEU A 131 -17.57 -9.65 -1.72
CA LEU A 131 -18.83 -9.98 -1.05
C LEU A 131 -19.79 -10.69 -2.00
#